data_AF-A0A8X8XY58-F1
#
_entry.id   AF-A0A8X8XY58-F1
#
_cell.length_a   1.000
_cell.length_b   1.000
_cell.length_c   1.000
_cell.angle_alpha   90.00
_cell.angle_beta   90.00
_cell.angle_gamma   90.00
#
_symmetry.space_group_name_H-M   'P 1'
#
loop_
_entity.id
_entity.type
_entity.pdbx_description
1 polymer ?
#
loop_
_entity_poly.entity_id
_entity_poly.type
_entity_poly.pdbx_seq_one_letter_code
_entity_poly.pdbx_strand_id
1 'polypeptide(L)'
;MNWLQKLSTCWPLYTTSSGGLTTGKKPHLRSGSTLLHLRIQKEWTILSSMYSILKGIAQKFLWRSVPYMTTNIRLSPSSFLSPNAPRHHHHHHHTLTLKLQATPNPSSSTMGQKSSPTTAGELKPLVRKNFSRTNPKSDHFSVHSFHHVEFWCGDATNAALRFSWGLGMPLLAKSDLSTGNSSHASYLLRSGDLSLLFTAPYSPSISDPSSASLPSFSPSSHASFTSSHGLAVRAVAVSVPSASTAFSASVSRGAIPVFPPTLLSDGRTTLAEVHLYGDAVLRFIDGDQWLLPGFEPVNSPSPELDYGIIRLDHAVGNVPELAPVAEYIKKFTGFHEFAEFTAADVGTAESGLNSVVLANNDENVLFPLNEPVFGMKRKSQIQTYLEHNEGPGVQHLALVSQDIFKTLREMRKRSSVGGFEFMPSPPPTYYRNLKSRAGDVLSDDQIEECERLGILVDRDDQGTLLQIFTKPIGDRPTIFIEIIQRIGCMMKDEEGKMYQKGACGGFGKGNFSELFRSIEEFEKMLEAKMGTRTAAP
;
A
#
# COMPACT_ATOMS: atom_id res chain seq x y z
N MET A 1 -6.47 -17.71 -44.00
CA MET A 1 -5.48 -17.95 -45.09
C MET A 1 -4.72 -16.65 -45.36
N ASN A 2 -3.61 -16.72 -46.11
CA ASN A 2 -2.83 -15.59 -46.63
C ASN A 2 -2.27 -14.57 -45.61
N TRP A 3 -1.24 -14.96 -44.85
CA TRP A 3 -0.23 -14.03 -44.29
C TRP A 3 1.21 -14.61 -44.18
N LEU A 4 1.45 -15.87 -44.59
CA LEU A 4 2.74 -16.56 -44.45
C LEU A 4 3.37 -16.92 -45.81
N GLN A 5 3.68 -15.91 -46.63
CA GLN A 5 4.37 -16.14 -47.92
C GLN A 5 5.25 -14.95 -48.40
N LYS A 6 5.88 -14.22 -47.47
CA LYS A 6 6.70 -13.02 -47.78
C LYS A 6 8.04 -12.90 -47.03
N LEU A 7 8.58 -14.01 -46.51
CA LEU A 7 9.94 -14.07 -45.91
C LEU A 7 10.75 -15.21 -46.55
N SER A 8 11.12 -15.03 -47.82
CA SER A 8 11.91 -16.01 -48.59
C SER A 8 12.80 -15.28 -49.62
N THR A 9 13.72 -14.44 -49.13
CA THR A 9 14.70 -13.75 -49.98
C THR A 9 16.03 -13.56 -49.24
N CYS A 10 17.13 -13.83 -49.97
CA CYS A 10 18.49 -13.37 -49.72
C CYS A 10 19.23 -13.84 -48.44
N TRP A 11 19.93 -14.98 -48.56
CA TRP A 11 21.18 -15.25 -47.83
C TRP A 11 22.33 -15.27 -48.86
N PRO A 12 23.45 -14.55 -48.68
CA PRO A 12 24.58 -14.59 -49.63
C PRO A 12 25.36 -15.91 -49.59
N LEU A 13 25.81 -16.40 -50.74
CA LEU A 13 26.67 -17.58 -50.83
C LEU A 13 28.12 -17.26 -50.41
N TYR A 14 28.81 -18.24 -49.83
CA TYR A 14 30.26 -18.34 -49.89
C TYR A 14 30.66 -19.60 -50.68
N THR A 15 31.56 -19.44 -51.64
CA THR A 15 32.00 -20.49 -52.57
C THR A 15 33.29 -21.15 -52.10
N THR A 16 33.45 -22.43 -52.42
CA THR A 16 34.67 -23.21 -52.17
C THR A 16 35.45 -23.41 -53.47
N SER A 17 36.73 -23.04 -53.48
CA SER A 17 37.70 -23.42 -54.52
C SER A 17 38.71 -24.43 -53.96
N SER A 18 39.24 -25.30 -54.82
CA SER A 18 40.09 -26.44 -54.44
C SER A 18 41.43 -26.43 -55.16
N GLY A 19 42.53 -26.75 -54.46
CA GLY A 19 43.82 -26.97 -55.12
C GLY A 19 44.97 -27.40 -54.19
N GLY A 20 45.60 -28.53 -54.53
CA GLY A 20 47.05 -28.79 -54.34
C GLY A 20 47.61 -29.15 -52.94
N LEU A 21 48.04 -30.42 -52.79
CA LEU A 21 49.41 -30.87 -52.44
C LEU A 21 50.26 -29.97 -51.48
N THR A 22 50.87 -30.45 -50.38
CA THR A 22 51.60 -31.74 -50.18
C THR A 22 51.53 -32.27 -48.71
N THR A 23 52.48 -33.13 -48.31
CA THR A 23 52.46 -34.05 -47.16
C THR A 23 52.89 -33.44 -45.80
N GLY A 24 52.24 -33.84 -44.70
CA GLY A 24 52.73 -33.52 -43.35
C GLY A 24 51.90 -34.08 -42.17
N LYS A 25 52.42 -35.14 -41.51
CA LYS A 25 52.12 -35.67 -40.15
C LYS A 25 50.72 -35.47 -39.50
N LYS A 26 50.09 -36.60 -39.15
CA LYS A 26 48.99 -36.74 -38.15
C LYS A 26 49.58 -36.82 -36.71
N PRO A 27 48.82 -36.63 -35.60
CA PRO A 27 47.52 -37.30 -35.35
C PRO A 27 46.41 -36.53 -34.59
N HIS A 28 45.29 -37.25 -34.40
CA HIS A 28 44.13 -37.02 -33.50
C HIS A 28 43.22 -35.80 -33.70
N LEU A 29 42.00 -36.10 -34.19
CA LEU A 29 40.80 -35.28 -34.10
C LEU A 29 39.58 -36.23 -34.09
N ARG A 30 38.68 -36.17 -33.10
CA ARG A 30 37.41 -36.92 -33.07
C ARG A 30 36.30 -36.19 -32.27
N SER A 31 35.05 -36.51 -32.62
CA SER A 31 33.79 -36.19 -31.92
C SER A 31 33.47 -34.71 -31.60
N GLY A 32 33.09 -33.95 -32.62
CA GLY A 32 32.23 -32.75 -32.49
C GLY A 32 30.81 -32.92 -33.07
N SER A 33 30.62 -33.80 -34.07
CA SER A 33 29.39 -33.87 -34.87
C SER A 33 28.21 -34.58 -34.19
N THR A 34 28.47 -35.62 -33.38
CA THR A 34 27.43 -36.52 -32.86
C THR A 34 26.50 -35.87 -31.83
N LEU A 35 27.01 -34.93 -31.02
CA LEU A 35 26.24 -34.26 -29.96
C LEU A 35 25.15 -33.33 -30.51
N LEU A 36 25.38 -32.69 -31.67
CA LEU A 36 24.43 -31.75 -32.24
C LEU A 36 23.18 -32.46 -32.80
N HIS A 37 23.37 -33.59 -33.48
CA HIS A 37 22.27 -34.43 -33.98
C HIS A 37 21.39 -34.99 -32.84
N LEU A 38 22.00 -35.46 -31.75
CA LEU A 38 21.27 -35.97 -30.58
C LEU A 38 20.44 -34.89 -29.87
N ARG A 39 20.88 -33.63 -29.93
CA ARG A 39 20.14 -32.49 -29.35
C ARG A 39 18.91 -32.14 -30.19
N ILE A 40 19.09 -32.03 -31.51
CA ILE A 40 18.00 -31.72 -32.47
C ILE A 40 16.92 -32.81 -32.47
N GLN A 41 17.30 -34.09 -32.37
CA GLN A 41 16.30 -35.18 -32.25
C GLN A 41 15.46 -35.08 -30.97
N LYS A 42 16.07 -34.78 -29.81
CA LYS A 42 15.33 -34.61 -28.55
C LYS A 42 14.32 -33.47 -28.63
N GLU A 43 14.71 -32.33 -29.17
CA GLU A 43 13.84 -31.16 -29.32
C GLU A 43 12.66 -31.46 -30.26
N TRP A 44 12.88 -32.21 -31.35
CA TRP A 44 11.80 -32.71 -32.22
C TRP A 44 10.83 -33.68 -31.52
N THR A 45 11.32 -34.59 -30.68
CA THR A 45 10.46 -35.52 -29.93
C THR A 45 9.57 -34.78 -28.91
N ILE A 46 10.11 -33.74 -28.26
CA ILE A 46 9.36 -32.89 -27.33
C ILE A 46 8.25 -32.12 -28.08
N LEU A 47 8.60 -31.45 -29.19
CA LEU A 47 7.63 -30.69 -29.99
C LEU A 47 6.50 -31.57 -30.57
N SER A 48 6.84 -32.78 -31.05
CA SER A 48 5.85 -33.76 -31.52
C SER A 48 4.90 -34.23 -30.41
N SER A 49 5.43 -34.40 -29.18
CA SER A 49 4.63 -34.77 -28.01
C SER A 49 3.70 -33.63 -27.58
N MET A 50 4.19 -32.39 -27.53
CA MET A 50 3.38 -31.20 -27.22
C MET A 50 2.27 -31.00 -28.25
N TYR A 51 2.57 -31.13 -29.55
CA TYR A 51 1.57 -31.06 -30.62
C TYR A 51 0.49 -32.14 -30.47
N SER A 52 0.87 -33.37 -30.12
CA SER A 52 -0.07 -34.48 -29.88
C SER A 52 -0.99 -34.22 -28.68
N ILE A 53 -0.45 -33.67 -27.58
CA ILE A 53 -1.21 -33.28 -26.39
C ILE A 53 -2.22 -32.18 -26.73
N LEU A 54 -1.78 -31.12 -27.42
CA LEU A 54 -2.66 -30.02 -27.87
C LEU A 54 -3.78 -30.51 -28.80
N LYS A 55 -3.47 -31.45 -29.70
CA LYS A 55 -4.46 -32.08 -30.58
C LYS A 55 -5.52 -32.87 -29.80
N GLY A 56 -5.11 -33.59 -28.75
CA GLY A 56 -6.02 -34.30 -27.85
C GLY A 56 -6.90 -33.37 -27.01
N ILE A 57 -6.38 -32.21 -26.58
CA ILE A 57 -7.15 -31.16 -25.90
C ILE A 57 -8.19 -30.57 -26.84
N ALA A 58 -7.81 -30.24 -28.09
CA ALA A 58 -8.73 -29.73 -29.10
C ALA A 58 -9.85 -30.73 -29.43
N GLN A 59 -9.55 -32.03 -29.56
CA GLN A 59 -10.57 -33.06 -29.77
C GLN A 59 -11.53 -33.22 -28.57
N LYS A 60 -11.08 -33.02 -27.32
CA LYS A 60 -11.96 -33.01 -26.15
C LYS A 60 -12.91 -31.80 -26.12
N PHE A 61 -12.49 -30.64 -26.61
CA PHE A 61 -13.37 -29.47 -26.74
C PHE A 61 -14.42 -29.61 -27.85
N LEU A 62 -14.13 -30.36 -28.92
CA LEU A 62 -15.08 -30.58 -30.03
C LEU A 62 -16.29 -31.47 -29.70
N TRP A 63 -16.34 -32.10 -28.50
CA TRP A 63 -17.38 -33.06 -28.12
C TRP A 63 -18.43 -32.53 -27.12
N ARG A 64 -18.58 -31.20 -26.99
CA ARG A 64 -19.63 -30.55 -26.18
C ARG A 64 -20.30 -29.36 -26.89
N SER A 65 -21.04 -29.60 -27.96
CA SER A 65 -21.79 -28.54 -28.68
C SER A 65 -22.99 -29.05 -29.50
N VAL A 66 -24.18 -29.18 -28.88
CA VAL A 66 -25.49 -29.38 -29.54
C VAL A 66 -26.62 -28.93 -28.59
N PRO A 67 -27.72 -28.26 -29.02
CA PRO A 67 -27.88 -27.25 -30.07
C PRO A 67 -28.52 -25.93 -29.55
N TYR A 68 -28.71 -24.95 -30.44
CA TYR A 68 -29.69 -23.86 -30.26
C TYR A 68 -31.12 -24.31 -30.62
N MET A 69 -32.16 -23.76 -29.98
CA MET A 69 -33.41 -23.48 -30.69
C MET A 69 -34.24 -22.31 -30.11
N THR A 70 -34.28 -21.23 -30.89
CA THR A 70 -35.43 -20.32 -31.17
C THR A 70 -36.38 -19.82 -30.08
N THR A 71 -36.50 -18.50 -30.02
CA THR A 71 -37.60 -17.70 -29.45
C THR A 71 -39.00 -18.14 -29.90
N ASN A 72 -40.00 -17.90 -29.05
CA ASN A 72 -41.38 -17.71 -29.46
C ASN A 72 -42.02 -16.55 -28.69
N ILE A 73 -42.62 -15.59 -29.40
CA ILE A 73 -43.33 -14.45 -28.82
C ILE A 73 -44.83 -14.76 -28.83
N ARG A 74 -45.53 -14.52 -27.71
CA ARG A 74 -46.99 -14.34 -27.67
C ARG A 74 -47.36 -13.17 -26.77
N LEU A 75 -48.41 -12.45 -27.15
CA LEU A 75 -48.99 -11.30 -26.47
C LEU A 75 -50.47 -11.56 -26.18
N SER A 76 -51.07 -10.69 -25.34
CA SER A 76 -52.51 -10.46 -25.16
C SER A 76 -53.31 -11.53 -24.35
N PRO A 77 -54.51 -11.19 -23.82
CA PRO A 77 -54.74 -9.99 -22.99
C PRO A 77 -55.71 -10.20 -21.78
N SER A 78 -55.64 -9.28 -20.82
CA SER A 78 -56.72 -8.71 -19.98
C SER A 78 -58.00 -9.50 -19.60
N SER A 79 -58.26 -9.62 -18.28
CA SER A 79 -59.34 -8.89 -17.53
C SER A 79 -60.28 -9.69 -16.59
N PHE A 80 -60.78 -8.97 -15.56
CA PHE A 80 -62.09 -9.10 -14.86
C PHE A 80 -62.52 -10.42 -14.17
N LEU A 81 -62.51 -10.45 -12.82
CA LEU A 81 -63.69 -10.24 -11.94
C LEU A 81 -63.48 -10.63 -10.44
N SER A 82 -64.16 -9.89 -9.58
CA SER A 82 -64.55 -10.23 -8.19
C SER A 82 -66.11 -10.23 -8.15
N PRO A 83 -66.87 -10.49 -7.05
CA PRO A 83 -66.49 -10.58 -5.63
C PRO A 83 -67.15 -11.74 -4.83
N ASN A 84 -66.92 -11.80 -3.50
CA ASN A 84 -68.00 -11.74 -2.49
C ASN A 84 -67.50 -11.70 -1.03
N ALA A 85 -68.26 -11.02 -0.16
CA ALA A 85 -68.21 -11.01 1.32
C ALA A 85 -69.68 -11.16 1.84
N PRO A 86 -70.11 -10.99 3.12
CA PRO A 86 -69.72 -10.03 4.19
C PRO A 86 -69.37 -10.78 5.52
N ARG A 87 -69.55 -10.37 6.81
CA ARG A 87 -70.33 -9.34 7.55
C ARG A 87 -69.68 -8.95 8.92
N HIS A 88 -69.67 -7.65 9.24
CA HIS A 88 -69.73 -6.99 10.58
C HIS A 88 -68.69 -7.37 11.68
N HIS A 89 -68.37 -6.56 12.72
CA HIS A 89 -69.01 -5.37 13.32
C HIS A 89 -68.02 -4.22 13.72
N HIS A 90 -68.63 -3.07 14.07
CA HIS A 90 -68.21 -1.72 14.52
C HIS A 90 -66.80 -1.38 15.09
N HIS A 91 -66.31 -0.22 14.62
CA HIS A 91 -65.82 1.00 15.33
C HIS A 91 -65.32 0.90 16.79
N HIS A 92 -64.19 1.53 17.16
CA HIS A 92 -64.04 3.00 17.14
C HIS A 92 -62.65 3.54 16.71
N HIS A 93 -62.56 4.87 16.55
CA HIS A 93 -61.41 5.59 15.98
C HIS A 93 -60.37 6.04 17.02
N HIS A 94 -59.11 6.16 16.58
CA HIS A 94 -58.36 7.43 16.64
C HIS A 94 -57.19 7.41 15.64
N THR A 95 -57.03 8.46 14.83
CA THR A 95 -55.86 8.68 13.97
C THR A 95 -55.70 10.17 13.69
N LEU A 96 -54.49 10.71 13.78
CA LEU A 96 -54.15 12.09 13.42
C LEU A 96 -53.41 12.10 12.08
N THR A 97 -53.83 12.98 11.16
CA THR A 97 -53.27 13.06 9.81
C THR A 97 -52.45 14.33 9.64
N LEU A 98 -51.14 14.19 9.43
CA LEU A 98 -50.28 15.29 8.98
C LEU A 98 -50.30 15.37 7.45
N LYS A 99 -50.55 16.57 6.91
CA LYS A 99 -50.52 16.86 5.47
C LYS A 99 -49.14 17.38 5.07
N LEU A 100 -48.63 16.93 3.93
CA LEU A 100 -47.59 17.66 3.21
C LEU A 100 -48.18 18.85 2.45
N GLN A 101 -47.42 19.96 2.42
CA GLN A 101 -47.52 21.03 1.43
C GLN A 101 -46.10 21.60 1.22
N ALA A 102 -45.84 22.23 0.07
CA ALA A 102 -44.49 22.55 -0.40
C ALA A 102 -44.40 23.96 -1.03
N THR A 103 -43.18 24.35 -1.42
CA THR A 103 -42.75 25.60 -2.09
C THR A 103 -42.68 26.86 -1.20
N PRO A 104 -41.89 27.91 -1.55
CA PRO A 104 -40.71 27.96 -2.43
C PRO A 104 -39.47 28.67 -1.79
N ASN A 105 -38.35 28.75 -2.53
CA ASN A 105 -37.17 29.55 -2.17
C ASN A 105 -37.43 31.07 -2.22
N PRO A 106 -36.77 31.87 -1.35
CA PRO A 106 -36.48 33.28 -1.59
C PRO A 106 -34.98 33.52 -1.91
N SER A 107 -34.70 34.43 -2.84
CA SER A 107 -33.35 34.93 -3.15
C SER A 107 -33.08 36.28 -2.50
N SER A 108 -31.80 36.54 -2.19
CA SER A 108 -31.17 37.87 -2.06
C SER A 108 -31.99 39.03 -1.43
N SER A 109 -31.62 39.42 -0.20
CA SER A 109 -31.79 40.82 0.24
C SER A 109 -30.53 41.30 0.98
N THR A 110 -30.19 42.57 0.81
CA THR A 110 -28.93 43.15 1.31
C THR A 110 -29.24 44.21 2.36
N MET A 111 -28.88 43.95 3.63
CA MET A 111 -28.62 44.99 4.63
C MET A 111 -27.77 44.40 5.75
N GLY A 112 -26.65 45.04 6.07
CA GLY A 112 -25.67 44.51 7.02
C GLY A 112 -25.88 44.99 8.46
N GLN A 113 -25.47 44.19 9.43
CA GLN A 113 -25.20 44.66 10.80
C GLN A 113 -23.81 44.22 11.29
N LYS A 114 -23.09 45.25 11.76
CA LYS A 114 -21.97 45.29 12.70
C LYS A 114 -21.36 43.95 13.14
N SER A 115 -20.07 43.80 12.85
CA SER A 115 -19.20 42.84 13.52
C SER A 115 -18.98 43.21 14.99
N SER A 116 -18.90 42.18 15.85
CA SER A 116 -18.24 42.22 17.15
C SER A 116 -17.24 41.05 17.17
N PRO A 117 -15.93 41.27 17.31
CA PRO A 117 -14.94 40.23 17.10
C PRO A 117 -14.86 39.28 18.32
N THR A 118 -15.43 38.08 18.18
CA THR A 118 -14.91 36.93 18.93
C THR A 118 -13.47 36.68 18.47
N THR A 119 -12.52 36.68 19.39
CA THR A 119 -11.11 36.44 19.08
C THR A 119 -10.90 35.00 18.63
N ALA A 120 -10.93 34.76 17.32
CA ALA A 120 -10.23 33.65 16.73
C ALA A 120 -8.75 33.80 17.08
N GLY A 121 -8.21 32.88 17.87
CA GLY A 121 -6.77 32.82 18.09
C GLY A 121 -6.08 32.51 16.77
N GLU A 122 -5.05 33.28 16.40
CA GLU A 122 -4.24 32.98 15.23
C GLU A 122 -3.61 31.59 15.39
N LEU A 123 -4.15 30.61 14.67
CA LEU A 123 -3.48 29.34 14.43
C LEU A 123 -2.22 29.63 13.61
N LYS A 124 -1.12 29.83 14.31
CA LYS A 124 0.19 30.03 13.69
C LYS A 124 0.51 28.80 12.84
N PRO A 125 1.10 28.97 11.63
CA PRO A 125 1.61 27.86 10.86
C PRO A 125 2.50 27.00 11.76
N LEU A 126 2.21 25.70 11.84
CA LEU A 126 2.87 24.84 12.85
C LEU A 126 4.38 24.78 12.61
N VAL A 127 4.77 24.69 11.33
CA VAL A 127 6.14 24.56 10.86
C VAL A 127 6.95 25.86 11.03
N ARG A 128 8.11 25.75 11.67
CA ARG A 128 8.95 26.87 12.14
C ARG A 128 10.29 26.87 11.42
N LYS A 129 10.67 28.02 10.86
CA LYS A 129 11.96 28.20 10.17
C LYS A 129 13.21 27.86 10.99
N ASN A 130 13.10 27.87 12.32
CA ASN A 130 14.15 27.51 13.27
C ASN A 130 13.66 26.38 14.21
N PHE A 131 13.17 25.26 13.66
CA PHE A 131 12.83 24.09 14.47
C PHE A 131 14.03 23.59 15.28
N SER A 132 13.85 23.37 16.57
CA SER A 132 14.87 22.84 17.49
C SER A 132 14.33 21.58 18.13
N ARG A 133 14.90 20.43 17.77
CA ARG A 133 14.44 19.12 18.26
C ARG A 133 14.70 19.00 19.76
N THR A 134 13.62 18.97 20.53
CA THR A 134 13.61 18.58 21.94
C THR A 134 12.69 17.38 22.10
N ASN A 135 13.16 16.33 22.77
CA ASN A 135 12.32 15.21 23.19
C ASN A 135 11.92 15.44 24.66
N PRO A 136 10.68 15.89 24.94
CA PRO A 136 10.21 16.18 26.30
C PRO A 136 9.77 14.92 27.08
N LYS A 137 9.82 13.72 26.48
CA LYS A 137 9.29 12.47 27.01
C LYS A 137 7.83 12.58 27.53
N SER A 138 6.95 13.20 26.72
CA SER A 138 5.60 13.63 27.13
C SER A 138 4.45 12.63 26.88
N ASP A 139 4.71 11.42 26.39
CA ASP A 139 3.68 10.40 26.13
C ASP A 139 2.68 10.26 27.28
N HIS A 140 1.40 10.25 26.96
CA HIS A 140 0.30 10.16 27.93
C HIS A 140 -0.04 8.71 28.34
N PHE A 141 0.55 7.75 27.64
CA PHE A 141 0.56 6.32 27.90
C PHE A 141 1.79 5.73 27.18
N SER A 142 2.47 4.76 27.78
CA SER A 142 3.67 4.18 27.15
C SER A 142 3.32 3.44 25.85
N VAL A 143 4.16 3.59 24.83
CA VAL A 143 4.05 2.89 23.54
C VAL A 143 5.34 2.13 23.28
N HIS A 144 5.24 0.81 23.08
CA HIS A 144 6.41 -0.06 22.91
C HIS A 144 6.96 -0.04 21.48
N SER A 145 6.09 -0.21 20.49
CA SER A 145 6.43 -0.32 19.07
C SER A 145 5.18 -0.26 18.19
N PHE A 146 5.35 -0.23 16.87
CA PHE A 146 4.31 -0.72 15.95
C PHE A 146 4.07 -2.22 16.20
N HIS A 147 2.81 -2.67 16.04
CA HIS A 147 2.40 -4.08 16.15
C HIS A 147 2.06 -4.67 14.77
N HIS A 148 1.13 -4.04 14.06
CA HIS A 148 0.74 -4.39 12.69
C HIS A 148 0.14 -3.21 11.93
N VAL A 149 -0.06 -3.38 10.63
CA VAL A 149 -0.88 -2.48 9.80
C VAL A 149 -1.99 -3.30 9.13
N GLU A 150 -3.25 -2.88 9.27
CA GLU A 150 -4.39 -3.52 8.63
C GLU A 150 -4.83 -2.75 7.37
N PHE A 151 -4.81 -3.43 6.24
CA PHE A 151 -5.47 -3.04 5.00
C PHE A 151 -6.91 -3.57 4.96
N TRP A 152 -7.84 -2.69 4.63
CA TRP A 152 -9.17 -3.10 4.18
C TRP A 152 -9.19 -3.13 2.65
N CYS A 153 -9.66 -4.25 2.11
CA CYS A 153 -9.57 -4.60 0.70
C CYS A 153 -10.79 -5.40 0.23
N GLY A 154 -11.13 -5.30 -1.06
CA GLY A 154 -12.29 -6.01 -1.63
C GLY A 154 -12.14 -7.54 -1.70
N ASP A 155 -10.91 -8.05 -1.79
CA ASP A 155 -10.60 -9.47 -1.57
C ASP A 155 -9.24 -9.59 -0.87
N ALA A 156 -9.26 -10.20 0.33
CA ALA A 156 -8.08 -10.36 1.16
C ALA A 156 -7.08 -11.38 0.58
N THR A 157 -7.56 -12.38 -0.16
CA THR A 157 -6.75 -13.47 -0.70
C THR A 157 -5.75 -12.96 -1.74
N ASN A 158 -6.24 -12.23 -2.75
CA ASN A 158 -5.41 -11.66 -3.81
C ASN A 158 -4.52 -10.53 -3.28
N ALA A 159 -5.01 -9.71 -2.34
CA ALA A 159 -4.19 -8.69 -1.69
C ALA A 159 -3.01 -9.32 -0.92
N ALA A 160 -3.28 -10.26 -0.01
CA ALA A 160 -2.25 -10.91 0.78
C ALA A 160 -1.26 -11.71 -0.09
N LEU A 161 -1.73 -12.48 -1.08
CA LEU A 161 -0.83 -13.23 -1.97
C LEU A 161 0.05 -12.30 -2.83
N ARG A 162 -0.50 -11.18 -3.31
CA ARG A 162 0.28 -10.18 -4.06
C ARG A 162 1.34 -9.52 -3.20
N PHE A 163 1.01 -9.10 -1.99
CA PHE A 163 1.98 -8.50 -1.06
C PHE A 163 3.02 -9.54 -0.62
N SER A 164 2.62 -10.78 -0.36
CA SER A 164 3.50 -11.90 0.02
C SER A 164 4.59 -12.15 -1.04
N TRP A 165 4.18 -12.26 -2.31
CA TRP A 165 5.09 -12.42 -3.44
C TRP A 165 5.88 -11.14 -3.79
N GLY A 166 5.26 -9.97 -3.65
CA GLY A 166 5.86 -8.69 -4.04
C GLY A 166 6.88 -8.14 -3.05
N LEU A 167 6.69 -8.37 -1.75
CA LEU A 167 7.58 -7.93 -0.66
C LEU A 167 8.49 -9.04 -0.12
N GLY A 168 8.14 -10.30 -0.35
CA GLY A 168 8.83 -11.43 0.28
C GLY A 168 8.47 -11.53 1.75
N MET A 169 7.19 -11.78 2.01
CA MET A 169 6.63 -11.96 3.36
C MET A 169 5.75 -13.21 3.38
N PRO A 170 6.06 -14.27 4.14
CA PRO A 170 5.19 -15.43 4.24
C PRO A 170 3.83 -15.09 4.87
N LEU A 171 2.80 -15.79 4.42
CA LEU A 171 1.53 -15.89 5.14
C LEU A 171 1.75 -16.75 6.39
N LEU A 172 1.75 -16.15 7.57
CA LEU A 172 1.98 -16.86 8.83
C LEU A 172 0.70 -17.23 9.57
N ALA A 173 -0.39 -16.48 9.39
CA ALA A 173 -1.66 -16.79 10.03
C ALA A 173 -2.88 -16.30 9.22
N LYS A 174 -4.03 -16.87 9.54
CA LYS A 174 -5.34 -16.57 8.93
C LYS A 174 -6.45 -16.54 9.97
N SER A 175 -7.52 -15.83 9.70
CA SER A 175 -8.82 -15.99 10.37
C SER A 175 -9.89 -15.89 9.29
N ASP A 176 -10.56 -17.00 8.99
CA ASP A 176 -11.47 -17.14 7.85
C ASP A 176 -12.50 -18.28 8.09
N LEU A 177 -13.33 -18.60 7.09
CA LEU A 177 -14.35 -19.67 7.21
C LEU A 177 -13.79 -21.03 7.66
N SER A 178 -12.53 -21.35 7.35
CA SER A 178 -11.88 -22.58 7.77
C SER A 178 -11.38 -22.56 9.22
N THR A 179 -11.29 -21.37 9.83
CA THR A 179 -11.01 -21.15 11.26
C THR A 179 -12.28 -20.82 12.05
N GLY A 180 -13.46 -21.01 11.45
CA GLY A 180 -14.76 -20.70 12.06
C GLY A 180 -15.22 -19.23 11.97
N ASN A 181 -14.45 -18.33 11.37
CA ASN A 181 -14.84 -16.93 11.20
C ASN A 181 -15.70 -16.77 9.93
N SER A 182 -17.01 -16.57 10.08
CA SER A 182 -17.91 -16.27 8.96
C SER A 182 -18.13 -14.77 8.75
N SER A 183 -17.58 -13.92 9.63
CA SER A 183 -17.71 -12.47 9.52
C SER A 183 -16.79 -11.87 8.46
N HIS A 184 -15.51 -12.24 8.49
CA HIS A 184 -14.47 -11.73 7.60
C HIS A 184 -13.40 -12.78 7.27
N ALA A 185 -12.74 -12.62 6.13
CA ALA A 185 -11.47 -13.26 5.81
C ALA A 185 -10.33 -12.28 6.13
N SER A 186 -9.42 -12.68 7.02
CA SER A 186 -8.24 -11.91 7.40
C SER A 186 -6.96 -12.74 7.26
N TYR A 187 -5.97 -12.22 6.54
CA TYR A 187 -4.70 -12.89 6.28
C TYR A 187 -3.52 -12.06 6.77
N LEU A 188 -2.65 -12.66 7.58
CA LEU A 188 -1.53 -12.01 8.25
C LEU A 188 -0.20 -12.43 7.63
N LEU A 189 0.42 -11.50 6.91
CA LEU A 189 1.80 -11.62 6.44
C LEU A 189 2.76 -11.10 7.52
N ARG A 190 3.93 -11.72 7.67
CA ARG A 190 4.99 -11.19 8.54
C ARG A 190 6.38 -11.45 7.96
N SER A 191 7.28 -10.47 8.03
CA SER A 191 8.73 -10.71 7.92
C SER A 191 9.49 -9.86 8.94
N GLY A 192 10.42 -10.48 9.65
CA GLY A 192 10.95 -9.96 10.91
C GLY A 192 9.82 -9.60 11.88
N ASP A 193 9.77 -8.33 12.25
CA ASP A 193 8.71 -7.72 13.07
C ASP A 193 7.64 -6.95 12.28
N LEU A 194 7.82 -6.76 10.97
CA LEU A 194 6.79 -6.16 10.12
C LEU A 194 5.62 -7.14 9.94
N SER A 195 4.46 -6.80 10.47
CA SER A 195 3.20 -7.53 10.25
C SER A 195 2.19 -6.71 9.44
N LEU A 196 1.73 -7.27 8.30
CA LEU A 196 0.72 -6.68 7.43
C LEU A 196 -0.51 -7.61 7.38
N LEU A 197 -1.67 -7.06 7.75
CA LEU A 197 -2.95 -7.75 7.85
C LEU A 197 -3.87 -7.29 6.72
N PHE A 198 -4.53 -8.21 6.02
CA PHE A 198 -5.45 -7.92 4.92
C PHE A 198 -6.83 -8.48 5.24
N THR A 199 -7.87 -7.63 5.30
CA THR A 199 -9.22 -8.02 5.74
C THR A 199 -10.28 -7.67 4.69
N ALA A 200 -11.19 -8.63 4.43
CA ALA A 200 -12.36 -8.49 3.56
C ALA A 200 -13.61 -9.14 4.20
N PRO A 201 -14.81 -8.54 4.07
CA PRO A 201 -16.06 -9.10 4.57
C PRO A 201 -16.48 -10.34 3.78
N TYR A 202 -17.12 -11.28 4.45
CA TYR A 202 -18.00 -12.24 3.77
C TYR A 202 -19.37 -11.61 3.49
N SER A 203 -20.22 -12.31 2.72
CA SER A 203 -21.60 -11.86 2.48
C SER A 203 -22.34 -11.66 3.80
N PRO A 204 -23.03 -10.51 4.02
CA PRO A 204 -23.88 -10.31 5.19
C PRO A 204 -24.95 -11.41 5.39
N SER A 205 -25.29 -12.17 4.34
CA SER A 205 -26.21 -13.30 4.42
C SER A 205 -25.66 -14.57 5.11
N ILE A 206 -24.34 -14.63 5.37
CA ILE A 206 -23.68 -15.73 6.12
C ILE A 206 -22.85 -15.24 7.31
N SER A 207 -22.79 -13.91 7.48
CA SER A 207 -21.95 -13.24 8.48
C SER A 207 -22.55 -13.38 9.87
N ASP A 208 -21.84 -14.05 10.77
CA ASP A 208 -22.10 -14.01 12.21
C ASP A 208 -21.11 -13.04 12.85
N PRO A 209 -21.54 -11.86 13.34
CA PRO A 209 -20.65 -10.90 13.99
C PRO A 209 -19.94 -11.46 15.24
N SER A 210 -20.49 -12.48 15.89
CA SER A 210 -19.85 -13.12 17.05
C SER A 210 -18.68 -14.04 16.68
N SER A 211 -18.54 -14.38 15.39
CA SER A 211 -17.41 -15.17 14.87
C SER A 211 -16.18 -14.33 14.48
N ALA A 212 -16.27 -13.00 14.56
CA ALA A 212 -15.20 -12.08 14.19
C ALA A 212 -14.03 -12.15 15.19
N SER A 213 -12.83 -12.51 14.71
CA SER A 213 -11.59 -12.42 15.50
C SER A 213 -11.13 -10.98 15.74
N LEU A 214 -11.58 -10.05 14.91
CA LEU A 214 -11.42 -8.60 15.08
C LEU A 214 -12.78 -8.03 15.51
N PRO A 215 -13.07 -7.82 16.81
CA PRO A 215 -14.41 -7.41 17.24
C PRO A 215 -14.76 -5.95 16.88
N SER A 216 -13.79 -5.17 16.41
CA SER A 216 -13.99 -3.85 15.79
C SER A 216 -14.40 -3.92 14.31
N PHE A 217 -14.45 -5.11 13.71
CA PHE A 217 -14.84 -5.28 12.31
C PHE A 217 -16.32 -4.97 12.08
N SER A 218 -16.60 -4.19 11.04
CA SER A 218 -17.95 -3.77 10.67
C SER A 218 -18.13 -3.90 9.16
N PRO A 219 -18.96 -4.84 8.66
CA PRO A 219 -19.15 -5.05 7.22
C PRO A 219 -19.66 -3.80 6.47
N SER A 220 -20.49 -2.97 7.10
CA SER A 220 -20.99 -1.72 6.50
C SER A 220 -19.93 -0.62 6.45
N SER A 221 -19.11 -0.50 7.50
CA SER A 221 -17.98 0.43 7.53
C SER A 221 -16.91 0.03 6.51
N HIS A 222 -16.61 -1.27 6.39
CA HIS A 222 -15.68 -1.79 5.37
C HIS A 222 -16.19 -1.55 3.94
N ALA A 223 -17.47 -1.82 3.67
CA ALA A 223 -18.06 -1.57 2.36
C ALA A 223 -18.00 -0.08 1.97
N SER A 224 -18.21 0.84 2.92
CA SER A 224 -18.07 2.28 2.71
C SER A 224 -16.61 2.67 2.44
N PHE A 225 -15.69 2.23 3.31
CA PHE A 225 -14.26 2.48 3.24
C PHE A 225 -13.64 2.00 1.91
N THR A 226 -13.90 0.76 1.51
CA THR A 226 -13.32 0.18 0.29
C THR A 226 -13.97 0.72 -0.98
N SER A 227 -15.22 1.19 -0.92
CA SER A 227 -15.82 1.96 -2.01
C SER A 227 -15.16 3.34 -2.17
N SER A 228 -14.92 4.05 -1.06
CA SER A 228 -14.41 5.42 -1.08
C SER A 228 -12.90 5.51 -1.34
N HIS A 229 -12.08 4.59 -0.79
CA HIS A 229 -10.62 4.67 -0.91
C HIS A 229 -10.01 3.56 -1.81
N GLY A 230 -10.72 2.47 -2.04
CA GLY A 230 -10.18 1.26 -2.69
C GLY A 230 -9.37 0.39 -1.72
N LEU A 231 -8.16 0.00 -2.12
CA LEU A 231 -7.18 -0.65 -1.24
C LEU A 231 -6.47 0.43 -0.39
N ALA A 232 -6.76 0.48 0.90
CA ALA A 232 -6.14 1.44 1.82
C ALA A 232 -5.94 0.84 3.23
N VAL A 233 -5.06 1.47 4.02
CA VAL A 233 -4.85 1.12 5.43
C VAL A 233 -6.01 1.66 6.26
N ARG A 234 -6.72 0.75 6.95
CA ARG A 234 -7.73 1.09 7.95
C ARG A 234 -7.09 1.37 9.31
N ALA A 235 -6.20 0.51 9.77
CA ALA A 235 -5.61 0.62 11.11
C ALA A 235 -4.09 0.60 11.08
N VAL A 236 -3.47 1.55 11.78
CA VAL A 236 -2.08 1.43 12.22
C VAL A 236 -2.12 1.01 13.68
N ALA A 237 -1.58 -0.16 14.00
CA ALA A 237 -1.62 -0.71 15.35
C ALA A 237 -0.29 -0.53 16.07
N VAL A 238 -0.36 -0.17 17.35
CA VAL A 238 0.80 -0.02 18.25
C VAL A 238 0.63 -0.91 19.48
N SER A 239 1.75 -1.46 19.95
CA SER A 239 1.82 -2.23 21.20
C SER A 239 1.92 -1.27 22.38
N VAL A 240 1.09 -1.48 23.41
CA VAL A 240 1.03 -0.69 24.65
C VAL A 240 0.90 -1.63 25.86
N PRO A 241 1.38 -1.25 27.06
CA PRO A 241 1.27 -2.10 28.26
C PRO A 241 -0.13 -2.08 28.90
N SER A 242 -1.07 -1.30 28.36
CA SER A 242 -2.50 -1.40 28.69
C SER A 242 -3.35 -0.66 27.66
N ALA A 243 -4.15 -1.37 26.86
CA ALA A 243 -4.99 -0.77 25.82
C ALA A 243 -6.17 0.02 26.44
N SER A 244 -6.70 -0.48 27.56
CA SER A 244 -7.68 0.21 28.40
C SER A 244 -7.15 1.55 28.92
N THR A 245 -5.88 1.59 29.34
CA THR A 245 -5.23 2.83 29.82
C THR A 245 -4.96 3.79 28.66
N ALA A 246 -4.39 3.31 27.55
CA ALA A 246 -4.10 4.11 26.36
C ALA A 246 -5.36 4.76 25.77
N PHE A 247 -6.44 3.99 25.63
CA PHE A 247 -7.74 4.49 25.18
C PHE A 247 -8.31 5.53 26.15
N SER A 248 -8.32 5.25 27.45
CA SER A 248 -8.86 6.17 28.46
C SER A 248 -8.07 7.48 28.53
N ALA A 249 -6.74 7.41 28.44
CA ALA A 249 -5.85 8.57 28.39
C ALA A 249 -6.06 9.40 27.11
N SER A 250 -6.28 8.74 25.97
CA SER A 250 -6.57 9.37 24.68
C SER A 250 -7.92 10.10 24.68
N VAL A 251 -9.00 9.39 25.04
CA VAL A 251 -10.37 9.91 24.98
C VAL A 251 -10.59 11.04 26.01
N SER A 252 -10.02 10.93 27.21
CA SER A 252 -10.07 12.02 28.22
C SER A 252 -9.37 13.31 27.78
N ARG A 253 -8.53 13.26 26.73
CA ARG A 253 -7.88 14.43 26.12
C ARG A 253 -8.51 14.86 24.79
N GLY A 254 -9.51 14.12 24.31
CA GLY A 254 -10.32 14.45 23.14
C GLY A 254 -10.07 13.63 21.90
N ALA A 255 -9.38 12.48 21.98
CA ALA A 255 -9.43 11.50 20.90
C ALA A 255 -10.89 11.05 20.67
N ILE A 256 -11.30 10.94 19.40
CA ILE A 256 -12.63 10.44 19.07
C ILE A 256 -12.59 8.91 19.20
N PRO A 257 -13.38 8.29 20.09
CA PRO A 257 -13.40 6.84 20.26
C PRO A 257 -14.02 6.17 19.04
N VAL A 258 -13.41 5.08 18.57
CA VAL A 258 -13.94 4.27 17.45
C VAL A 258 -14.34 2.87 17.92
N PHE A 259 -13.52 2.24 18.76
CA PHE A 259 -13.85 0.95 19.36
C PHE A 259 -13.36 0.88 20.81
N PRO A 260 -14.23 0.55 21.79
CA PRO A 260 -13.86 0.54 23.20
C PRO A 260 -12.95 -0.65 23.55
N PRO A 261 -12.16 -0.55 24.64
CA PRO A 261 -11.29 -1.63 25.11
C PRO A 261 -12.06 -2.92 25.34
N THR A 262 -11.72 -3.93 24.54
CA THR A 262 -12.39 -5.24 24.54
C THR A 262 -11.35 -6.33 24.73
N LEU A 263 -11.57 -7.18 25.74
CA LEU A 263 -10.76 -8.37 25.98
C LEU A 263 -11.09 -9.44 24.94
N LEU A 264 -10.07 -9.99 24.30
CA LEU A 264 -10.20 -11.00 23.24
C LEU A 264 -10.32 -12.41 23.83
N SER A 265 -10.54 -13.40 22.95
CA SER A 265 -10.92 -14.77 23.31
C SER A 265 -9.85 -15.59 24.05
N ASP A 266 -8.61 -15.09 24.18
CA ASP A 266 -7.57 -15.68 25.03
C ASP A 266 -7.64 -15.24 26.50
N GLY A 267 -8.57 -14.33 26.83
CA GLY A 267 -8.77 -13.78 28.17
C GLY A 267 -7.64 -12.88 28.67
N ARG A 268 -6.73 -12.43 27.79
CA ARG A 268 -5.57 -11.61 28.17
C ARG A 268 -5.28 -10.47 27.20
N THR A 269 -5.37 -10.72 25.89
CA THR A 269 -5.11 -9.71 24.87
C THR A 269 -6.27 -8.71 24.82
N THR A 270 -5.99 -7.40 24.90
CA THR A 270 -7.01 -6.34 24.82
C THR A 270 -6.79 -5.47 23.58
N LEU A 271 -7.88 -5.13 22.87
CA LEU A 271 -7.90 -4.29 21.68
C LEU A 271 -8.78 -3.06 21.92
N ALA A 272 -8.29 -1.87 21.52
CA ALA A 272 -9.06 -0.62 21.50
C ALA A 272 -8.69 0.24 20.27
N GLU A 273 -9.58 1.12 19.81
CA GLU A 273 -9.34 1.99 18.65
C GLU A 273 -9.84 3.43 18.87
N VAL A 274 -9.02 4.39 18.43
CA VAL A 274 -9.39 5.81 18.31
C VAL A 274 -9.14 6.32 16.89
N HIS A 275 -9.89 7.33 16.45
CA HIS A 275 -9.67 7.99 15.16
C HIS A 275 -8.30 8.64 15.11
N LEU A 276 -7.56 8.42 14.01
CA LEU A 276 -6.26 9.02 13.74
C LEU A 276 -6.40 10.20 12.75
N TYR A 277 -6.82 9.91 11.52
CA TYR A 277 -7.20 10.90 10.50
C TYR A 277 -8.08 10.28 9.41
N GLY A 278 -9.11 11.00 8.96
CA GLY A 278 -10.06 10.48 7.96
C GLY A 278 -10.72 9.20 8.49
N ASP A 279 -10.72 8.13 7.69
CA ASP A 279 -11.17 6.81 8.14
C ASP A 279 -10.02 5.88 8.60
N ALA A 280 -8.83 6.42 8.87
CA ALA A 280 -7.75 5.67 9.51
C ALA A 280 -7.85 5.73 11.05
N VAL A 281 -7.60 4.60 11.71
CA VAL A 281 -7.61 4.46 13.17
C VAL A 281 -6.21 4.17 13.73
N LEU A 282 -5.97 4.66 14.94
CA LEU A 282 -4.88 4.18 15.80
C LEU A 282 -5.44 3.05 16.66
N ARG A 283 -4.92 1.83 16.49
CA ARG A 283 -5.31 0.65 17.26
C ARG A 283 -4.29 0.40 18.37
N PHE A 284 -4.77 0.30 19.60
CA PHE A 284 -3.97 -0.13 20.75
C PHE A 284 -4.10 -1.64 20.92
N ILE A 285 -2.97 -2.34 20.91
CA ILE A 285 -2.87 -3.77 21.26
C ILE A 285 -2.09 -3.90 22.57
N ASP A 286 -2.68 -4.67 23.48
CA ASP A 286 -2.18 -4.98 24.81
C ASP A 286 -2.14 -6.49 24.94
N GLY A 287 -0.93 -7.06 25.01
CA GLY A 287 -0.69 -8.51 24.97
C GLY A 287 0.65 -8.88 24.32
N ASP A 288 1.30 -9.91 24.84
CA ASP A 288 2.69 -10.29 24.50
C ASP A 288 2.87 -10.95 23.11
N GLN A 289 1.81 -11.08 22.31
CA GLN A 289 1.80 -11.88 21.10
C GLN A 289 1.62 -11.04 19.83
N TRP A 290 2.43 -11.33 18.81
CA TRP A 290 2.27 -10.79 17.45
C TRP A 290 1.04 -11.36 16.74
N LEU A 291 0.56 -12.53 17.18
CA LEU A 291 -0.62 -13.22 16.67
C LEU A 291 -1.83 -12.86 17.53
N LEU A 292 -2.89 -12.35 16.91
CA LEU A 292 -4.14 -12.02 17.61
C LEU A 292 -4.97 -13.30 17.87
N PRO A 293 -5.70 -13.40 19.00
CA PRO A 293 -6.63 -14.49 19.27
C PRO A 293 -7.67 -14.67 18.15
N GLY A 294 -8.06 -15.92 17.87
CA GLY A 294 -8.96 -16.25 16.76
C GLY A 294 -8.29 -16.32 15.37
N PHE A 295 -6.96 -16.20 15.31
CA PHE A 295 -6.16 -16.52 14.13
C PHE A 295 -5.45 -17.87 14.29
N GLU A 296 -5.45 -18.68 13.23
CA GLU A 296 -4.70 -19.95 13.14
C GLU A 296 -3.39 -19.77 12.37
N PRO A 297 -2.27 -20.37 12.83
CA PRO A 297 -1.03 -20.43 12.06
C PRO A 297 -1.17 -21.18 10.72
N VAL A 298 -0.49 -20.69 9.69
CA VAL A 298 -0.47 -21.28 8.36
C VAL A 298 0.83 -22.05 8.13
N ASN A 299 0.73 -23.37 8.09
CA ASN A 299 1.84 -24.26 7.70
C ASN A 299 2.14 -24.09 6.20
N SER A 300 3.13 -23.27 5.86
CA SER A 300 3.53 -23.01 4.48
C SER A 300 4.49 -24.08 3.94
N PRO A 301 4.13 -24.84 2.88
CA PRO A 301 5.00 -25.84 2.26
C PRO A 301 5.88 -25.27 1.12
N SER A 302 5.90 -23.94 0.97
CA SER A 302 6.71 -23.20 -0.01
C SER A 302 8.07 -22.84 0.60
N PRO A 303 9.16 -22.68 -0.18
CA PRO A 303 10.39 -22.08 0.34
C PRO A 303 10.10 -20.72 1.00
N GLU A 304 10.74 -20.48 2.15
CA GLU A 304 10.53 -19.29 2.97
C GLU A 304 10.81 -18.02 2.16
N LEU A 305 9.77 -17.22 1.94
CA LEU A 305 9.86 -15.95 1.22
C LEU A 305 10.43 -14.88 2.15
N ASP A 306 11.75 -14.71 2.20
CA ASP A 306 12.37 -13.54 2.84
C ASP A 306 13.28 -12.75 1.88
N TYR A 307 12.94 -11.49 1.64
CA TYR A 307 13.77 -10.55 0.88
C TYR A 307 14.61 -9.62 1.77
N GLY A 308 14.52 -9.73 3.11
CA GLY A 308 15.30 -8.97 4.09
C GLY A 308 14.57 -7.81 4.76
N ILE A 309 13.25 -7.68 4.59
CA ILE A 309 12.42 -6.66 5.26
C ILE A 309 12.18 -7.08 6.71
N ILE A 310 12.45 -6.19 7.68
CA ILE A 310 12.50 -6.52 9.11
C ILE A 310 11.54 -5.75 10.01
N ARG A 311 11.14 -4.51 9.70
CA ARG A 311 10.16 -3.75 10.52
C ARG A 311 9.52 -2.59 9.76
N LEU A 312 8.42 -2.05 10.28
CA LEU A 312 7.96 -0.71 9.91
C LEU A 312 8.90 0.33 10.53
N ASP A 313 9.16 1.41 9.80
CA ASP A 313 9.89 2.59 10.31
C ASP A 313 8.95 3.73 10.66
N HIS A 314 8.07 4.07 9.73
CA HIS A 314 7.09 5.14 9.91
C HIS A 314 5.89 4.92 8.97
N ALA A 315 4.73 5.47 9.38
CA ALA A 315 3.49 5.44 8.61
C ALA A 315 3.01 6.88 8.39
N VAL A 316 2.82 7.28 7.13
CA VAL A 316 2.63 8.69 6.77
C VAL A 316 1.17 9.00 6.44
N GLY A 317 0.61 10.02 7.09
CA GLY A 317 -0.73 10.53 6.83
C GLY A 317 -0.73 11.72 5.88
N ASN A 318 -1.64 11.73 4.90
CA ASN A 318 -1.96 12.92 4.11
C ASN A 318 -3.26 13.55 4.63
N VAL A 319 -3.24 14.86 4.85
CA VAL A 319 -4.35 15.65 5.42
C VAL A 319 -4.55 16.96 4.65
N PRO A 320 -5.75 17.56 4.63
CA PRO A 320 -5.98 18.85 3.95
C PRO A 320 -5.33 20.03 4.69
N GLU A 321 -5.23 19.96 6.03
CA GLU A 321 -4.63 20.98 6.89
C GLU A 321 -3.79 20.28 7.97
N LEU A 322 -2.50 20.61 8.06
CA LEU A 322 -1.54 19.93 8.93
C LEU A 322 -1.74 20.28 10.40
N ALA A 323 -1.87 21.58 10.67
CA ALA A 323 -1.92 22.14 12.02
C ALA A 323 -3.03 21.53 12.91
N PRO A 324 -4.33 21.48 12.50
CA PRO A 324 -5.38 20.94 13.36
C PRO A 324 -5.23 19.44 13.62
N VAL A 325 -4.74 18.66 12.64
CA VAL A 325 -4.58 17.19 12.81
C VAL A 325 -3.35 16.84 13.65
N ALA A 326 -2.25 17.55 13.45
CA ALA A 326 -1.05 17.39 14.27
C ALA A 326 -1.34 17.75 15.75
N GLU A 327 -2.00 18.88 16.02
CA GLU A 327 -2.42 19.26 17.38
C GLU A 327 -3.44 18.26 17.97
N TYR A 328 -4.40 17.75 17.18
CA TYR A 328 -5.31 16.70 17.62
C TYR A 328 -4.54 15.46 18.13
N ILE A 329 -3.60 14.94 17.32
CA ILE A 329 -2.83 13.73 17.68
C ILE A 329 -1.92 14.01 18.89
N LYS A 330 -1.09 15.06 18.85
CA LYS A 330 -0.20 15.47 19.95
C LYS A 330 -0.96 15.57 21.28
N LYS A 331 -2.15 16.18 21.26
CA LYS A 331 -2.98 16.40 22.46
C LYS A 331 -3.47 15.09 23.08
N PHE A 332 -3.76 14.05 22.30
CA PHE A 332 -4.29 12.79 22.85
C PHE A 332 -3.20 11.75 23.15
N THR A 333 -2.14 11.67 22.35
CA THR A 333 -1.03 10.73 22.59
C THR A 333 0.04 11.25 23.53
N GLY A 334 0.27 12.57 23.56
CA GLY A 334 1.44 13.19 24.20
C GLY A 334 2.71 13.15 23.34
N PHE A 335 2.63 12.68 22.10
CA PHE A 335 3.76 12.59 21.16
C PHE A 335 4.37 13.97 20.85
N HIS A 336 5.69 14.02 20.68
CA HIS A 336 6.41 15.26 20.36
C HIS A 336 6.68 15.44 18.87
N GLU A 337 6.93 16.70 18.49
CA GLU A 337 7.45 17.07 17.17
C GLU A 337 8.91 16.58 17.08
N PHE A 338 9.22 15.67 16.15
CA PHE A 338 10.56 15.12 15.94
C PHE A 338 11.33 15.88 14.86
N ALA A 339 10.66 16.22 13.76
CA ALA A 339 11.19 16.95 12.62
C ALA A 339 10.06 17.67 11.86
N GLU A 340 10.41 18.71 11.11
CA GLU A 340 9.51 19.49 10.28
C GLU A 340 10.14 19.77 8.91
N PHE A 341 9.32 19.90 7.87
CA PHE A 341 9.74 20.23 6.51
C PHE A 341 8.73 21.21 5.86
N THR A 342 9.18 22.38 5.38
CA THR A 342 8.36 23.28 4.55
C THR A 342 8.47 22.96 3.06
N ALA A 343 7.58 23.53 2.24
CA ALA A 343 7.77 23.53 0.78
C ALA A 343 9.08 24.23 0.33
N ALA A 344 9.72 25.06 1.15
CA ALA A 344 11.05 25.61 0.86
C ALA A 344 12.20 24.66 1.26
N ASP A 345 11.91 23.62 2.04
CA ASP A 345 12.87 22.60 2.50
C ASP A 345 12.89 21.35 1.61
N VAL A 346 11.74 21.00 1.02
CA VAL A 346 11.55 19.75 0.25
C VAL A 346 10.84 19.91 -1.10
N GLY A 347 10.29 21.09 -1.42
CA GLY A 347 9.56 21.33 -2.68
C GLY A 347 10.46 21.52 -3.91
N THR A 348 9.84 21.46 -5.09
CA THR A 348 10.45 21.77 -6.38
C THR A 348 10.07 23.19 -6.83
N ALA A 349 10.50 23.60 -8.03
CA ALA A 349 10.00 24.82 -8.68
C ALA A 349 8.62 24.66 -9.34
N GLU A 350 7.95 23.51 -9.14
CA GLU A 350 6.64 23.18 -9.71
C GLU A 350 5.62 22.69 -8.65
N SER A 351 6.04 21.94 -7.62
CA SER A 351 5.16 21.34 -6.59
C SER A 351 5.84 21.21 -5.21
N GLY A 352 5.10 20.82 -4.18
CA GLY A 352 5.62 20.67 -2.81
C GLY A 352 4.54 20.40 -1.75
N LEU A 353 4.96 20.28 -0.50
CA LEU A 353 4.15 20.01 0.69
C LEU A 353 4.73 20.72 1.92
N ASN A 354 3.97 20.79 3.01
CA ASN A 354 4.54 20.94 4.35
C ASN A 354 4.33 19.63 5.14
N SER A 355 5.26 19.29 6.04
CA SER A 355 5.22 18.05 6.82
C SER A 355 5.70 18.25 8.25
N VAL A 356 5.13 17.51 9.19
CA VAL A 356 5.63 17.36 10.57
C VAL A 356 5.65 15.88 10.96
N VAL A 357 6.71 15.46 11.63
CA VAL A 357 6.86 14.11 12.18
C VAL A 357 6.51 14.12 13.64
N LEU A 358 5.50 13.35 14.02
CA LEU A 358 5.18 13.06 15.43
C LEU A 358 5.85 11.76 15.87
N ALA A 359 6.40 11.73 17.08
CA ALA A 359 7.10 10.59 17.64
C ALA A 359 6.64 10.27 19.06
N ASN A 360 6.64 8.98 19.43
CA ASN A 360 6.56 8.58 20.83
C ASN A 360 7.86 8.91 21.58
N ASN A 361 7.84 8.77 22.91
CA ASN A 361 8.97 9.01 23.80
C ASN A 361 10.29 8.44 23.29
N ASP A 362 10.31 7.18 22.85
CA ASP A 362 11.53 6.46 22.44
C ASP A 362 11.82 6.54 20.93
N GLU A 363 11.03 7.36 20.22
CA GLU A 363 11.22 7.73 18.80
C GLU A 363 11.24 6.54 17.84
N ASN A 364 10.62 5.42 18.23
CA ASN A 364 10.53 4.17 17.48
C ASN A 364 9.13 3.93 16.87
N VAL A 365 8.14 4.74 17.24
CA VAL A 365 6.83 4.88 16.59
C VAL A 365 6.75 6.29 16.03
N LEU A 366 6.65 6.38 14.70
CA LEU A 366 6.85 7.61 13.93
C LEU A 366 5.69 7.83 12.95
N PHE A 367 5.00 8.95 13.11
CA PHE A 367 3.87 9.37 12.28
C PHE A 367 4.15 10.74 11.62
N PRO A 368 4.79 10.76 10.44
CA PRO A 368 4.78 11.92 9.56
C PRO A 368 3.36 12.25 9.07
N LEU A 369 3.04 13.53 9.01
CA LEU A 369 1.80 14.08 8.48
C LEU A 369 2.14 15.10 7.39
N ASN A 370 1.38 15.15 6.30
CA ASN A 370 1.61 16.07 5.18
C ASN A 370 0.35 16.87 4.82
N GLU A 371 0.52 18.15 4.50
CA GLU A 371 -0.51 18.99 3.85
C GLU A 371 -0.10 19.43 2.43
N PRO A 372 -1.07 19.67 1.51
CA PRO A 372 -0.80 20.26 0.21
C PRO A 372 -0.44 21.74 0.35
N VAL A 373 0.58 22.19 -0.38
CA VAL A 373 0.83 23.62 -0.59
C VAL A 373 0.23 24.04 -1.93
N PHE A 374 -0.60 25.09 -1.91
CA PHE A 374 -1.34 25.61 -3.05
C PHE A 374 -0.61 26.79 -3.74
N GLY A 375 -1.04 27.15 -4.94
CA GLY A 375 -0.50 28.30 -5.69
C GLY A 375 0.80 28.07 -6.45
N MET A 376 1.33 26.85 -6.47
CA MET A 376 2.48 26.46 -7.30
C MET A 376 2.06 26.07 -8.73
N LYS A 377 3.02 25.89 -9.63
CA LYS A 377 2.76 25.67 -11.09
C LYS A 377 2.02 24.37 -11.39
N ARG A 378 2.26 23.33 -10.59
CA ARG A 378 1.56 22.05 -10.66
C ARG A 378 0.88 21.76 -9.34
N LYS A 379 -0.04 20.81 -9.41
CA LYS A 379 -0.80 20.30 -8.27
C LYS A 379 0.15 19.64 -7.26
N SER A 380 -0.03 19.90 -5.97
CA SER A 380 0.68 19.15 -4.94
C SER A 380 0.26 17.68 -4.99
N GLN A 381 1.22 16.76 -4.88
CA GLN A 381 0.95 15.32 -4.81
C GLN A 381 0.05 14.95 -3.63
N ILE A 382 0.05 15.76 -2.56
CA ILE A 382 -0.85 15.58 -1.41
C ILE A 382 -2.30 15.90 -1.82
N GLN A 383 -2.53 16.91 -2.65
CA GLN A 383 -3.86 17.22 -3.19
C GLN A 383 -4.31 16.16 -4.20
N THR A 384 -3.40 15.65 -5.05
CA THR A 384 -3.70 14.52 -5.94
C THR A 384 -4.10 13.27 -5.15
N TYR A 385 -3.42 12.97 -4.03
CA TYR A 385 -3.81 11.91 -3.11
C TYR A 385 -5.21 12.15 -2.52
N LEU A 386 -5.46 13.33 -1.92
CA LEU A 386 -6.71 13.62 -1.19
C LEU A 386 -7.95 13.49 -2.08
N GLU A 387 -7.84 13.83 -3.37
CA GLU A 387 -8.94 13.66 -4.33
C GLU A 387 -9.17 12.20 -4.74
N HIS A 388 -8.11 11.45 -5.07
CA HIS A 388 -8.26 10.05 -5.47
C HIS A 388 -8.53 9.11 -4.28
N ASN A 389 -8.20 9.53 -3.06
CA ASN A 389 -8.53 8.85 -1.81
C ASN A 389 -9.88 9.31 -1.22
N GLU A 390 -10.53 10.30 -1.82
CA GLU A 390 -11.79 10.92 -1.32
C GLU A 390 -11.69 11.54 0.09
N GLY A 391 -10.48 11.77 0.60
CA GLY A 391 -10.23 12.32 1.94
C GLY A 391 -8.85 11.99 2.52
N PRO A 392 -8.62 12.31 3.80
CA PRO A 392 -7.37 11.99 4.50
C PRO A 392 -7.14 10.48 4.60
N GLY A 393 -5.87 10.07 4.71
CA GLY A 393 -5.52 8.65 4.82
C GLY A 393 -4.02 8.39 4.85
N VAL A 394 -3.62 7.12 4.95
CA VAL A 394 -2.21 6.72 4.90
C VAL A 394 -1.70 6.81 3.45
N GLN A 395 -0.68 7.64 3.24
CA GLN A 395 0.01 7.80 1.96
C GLN A 395 1.06 6.72 1.73
N HIS A 396 1.90 6.45 2.73
CA HIS A 396 2.92 5.42 2.59
C HIS A 396 3.35 4.78 3.90
N LEU A 397 3.93 3.59 3.76
CA LEU A 397 4.57 2.82 4.82
C LEU A 397 6.04 2.66 4.44
N ALA A 398 6.94 3.09 5.33
CA ALA A 398 8.38 2.94 5.14
C ALA A 398 8.87 1.66 5.82
N LEU A 399 9.34 0.69 5.02
CA LEU A 399 9.70 -0.65 5.48
C LEU A 399 11.22 -0.77 5.54
N VAL A 400 11.76 -1.07 6.72
CA VAL A 400 13.21 -1.24 6.91
C VAL A 400 13.65 -2.59 6.37
N SER A 401 14.71 -2.57 5.57
CA SER A 401 15.49 -3.75 5.19
C SER A 401 16.82 -3.82 5.93
N GLN A 402 17.27 -5.05 6.19
CA GLN A 402 18.62 -5.36 6.67
C GLN A 402 19.68 -5.31 5.54
N ASP A 403 19.27 -5.59 4.30
CA ASP A 403 20.06 -5.44 3.08
C ASP A 403 19.12 -4.98 1.95
N ILE A 404 19.01 -3.66 1.79
CA ILE A 404 18.16 -3.03 0.76
C ILE A 404 18.57 -3.48 -0.65
N PHE A 405 19.85 -3.82 -0.87
CA PHE A 405 20.31 -4.32 -2.16
C PHE A 405 19.76 -5.73 -2.43
N LYS A 406 19.77 -6.66 -1.45
CA LYS A 406 19.07 -7.96 -1.53
C LYS A 406 17.58 -7.74 -1.78
N THR A 407 16.94 -6.91 -0.96
CA THR A 407 15.49 -6.67 -1.05
C THR A 407 15.08 -6.19 -2.42
N LEU A 408 15.74 -5.15 -2.95
CA LEU A 408 15.37 -4.58 -4.24
C LEU A 408 15.79 -5.45 -5.43
N ARG A 409 16.86 -6.26 -5.32
CA ARG A 409 17.15 -7.31 -6.31
C ARG A 409 16.01 -8.33 -6.38
N GLU A 410 15.43 -8.75 -5.25
CA GLU A 410 14.31 -9.70 -5.24
C GLU A 410 12.97 -9.06 -5.64
N MET A 411 12.64 -7.86 -5.16
CA MET A 411 11.42 -7.16 -5.55
C MET A 411 11.41 -6.82 -7.05
N ARG A 412 12.51 -6.27 -7.60
CA ARG A 412 12.60 -5.92 -9.04
C ARG A 412 12.56 -7.13 -9.97
N LYS A 413 13.02 -8.31 -9.54
CA LYS A 413 12.80 -9.58 -10.28
C LYS A 413 11.32 -9.94 -10.45
N ARG A 414 10.44 -9.41 -9.59
CA ARG A 414 9.02 -9.79 -9.51
C ARG A 414 8.05 -8.73 -10.00
N SER A 415 8.51 -7.48 -10.20
CA SER A 415 7.68 -6.36 -10.68
C SER A 415 6.82 -6.70 -11.90
N SER A 416 7.40 -7.34 -12.92
CA SER A 416 6.70 -7.72 -14.17
C SER A 416 5.87 -9.01 -14.08
N VAL A 417 5.90 -9.70 -12.94
CA VAL A 417 5.18 -10.97 -12.68
C VAL A 417 4.39 -10.89 -11.37
N GLY A 418 3.63 -9.80 -11.22
CA GLY A 418 2.65 -9.62 -10.13
C GLY A 418 3.15 -8.87 -8.89
N GLY A 419 4.43 -8.55 -8.80
CA GLY A 419 4.99 -7.79 -7.67
C GLY A 419 4.64 -6.29 -7.69
N PHE A 420 5.58 -5.48 -7.20
CA PHE A 420 5.48 -4.02 -7.19
C PHE A 420 6.48 -3.39 -8.17
N GLU A 421 6.03 -2.38 -8.89
CA GLU A 421 6.90 -1.52 -9.69
C GLU A 421 7.46 -0.38 -8.83
N PHE A 422 8.59 0.20 -9.27
CA PHE A 422 9.25 1.33 -8.61
C PHE A 422 9.11 2.62 -9.43
N MET A 423 9.29 3.75 -8.78
CA MET A 423 9.39 5.06 -9.43
C MET A 423 10.61 5.10 -10.39
N PRO A 424 10.62 6.00 -11.40
CA PRO A 424 11.76 6.18 -12.29
C PRO A 424 13.04 6.49 -11.50
N SER A 425 14.13 5.79 -11.83
CA SER A 425 15.44 6.06 -11.25
C SER A 425 15.90 7.49 -11.55
N PRO A 426 16.51 8.20 -10.59
CA PRO A 426 17.23 9.45 -10.83
C PRO A 426 18.21 9.37 -12.01
N PRO A 427 18.52 10.50 -12.68
CA PRO A 427 19.46 10.53 -13.79
C PRO A 427 20.90 10.23 -13.34
N PRO A 428 21.80 9.71 -14.20
CA PRO A 428 23.22 9.45 -13.88
C PRO A 428 24.05 10.65 -13.39
N THR A 429 23.52 11.86 -13.40
CA THR A 429 24.11 13.02 -12.69
C THR A 429 23.97 12.92 -11.17
N TYR A 430 22.91 12.29 -10.66
CA TYR A 430 22.66 12.10 -9.24
C TYR A 430 23.74 11.19 -8.62
N TYR A 431 23.95 10.00 -9.19
CA TYR A 431 24.90 9.00 -8.68
C TYR A 431 26.36 9.46 -8.75
N ARG A 432 26.75 10.17 -9.83
CA ARG A 432 28.06 10.84 -9.90
C ARG A 432 28.28 11.89 -8.80
N ASN A 433 27.21 12.50 -8.30
CA ASN A 433 27.25 13.43 -7.17
C ASN A 433 27.09 12.75 -5.79
N LEU A 434 26.75 11.45 -5.71
CA LEU A 434 26.70 10.73 -4.43
C LEU A 434 28.09 10.49 -3.84
N LYS A 435 29.12 10.29 -4.68
CA LYS A 435 30.48 10.01 -4.21
C LYS A 435 31.06 11.12 -3.32
N SER A 436 30.65 12.38 -3.52
CA SER A 436 31.03 13.51 -2.67
C SER A 436 30.11 13.74 -1.46
N ARG A 437 28.94 13.08 -1.38
CA ARG A 437 28.02 13.11 -0.23
C ARG A 437 28.20 11.93 0.75
N ALA A 438 28.53 10.75 0.22
CA ALA A 438 28.49 9.49 0.97
C ALA A 438 29.60 8.48 0.61
N GLY A 439 30.63 8.85 -0.16
CA GLY A 439 31.73 7.95 -0.56
C GLY A 439 32.68 7.51 0.57
N ASP A 440 32.46 7.99 1.78
CA ASP A 440 33.08 7.56 3.05
C ASP A 440 32.20 6.55 3.82
N VAL A 441 30.95 6.33 3.40
CA VAL A 441 29.99 5.39 4.00
C VAL A 441 29.62 4.26 3.02
N LEU A 442 29.59 4.54 1.72
CA LEU A 442 29.32 3.58 0.65
C LEU A 442 30.56 3.43 -0.25
N SER A 443 30.89 2.19 -0.60
CA SER A 443 31.93 1.90 -1.60
C SER A 443 31.48 2.29 -3.02
N ASP A 444 32.42 2.39 -3.96
CA ASP A 444 32.09 2.64 -5.37
C ASP A 444 31.15 1.56 -5.93
N ASP A 445 31.38 0.28 -5.62
CA ASP A 445 30.50 -0.84 -5.98
C ASP A 445 29.07 -0.67 -5.43
N GLN A 446 28.93 -0.13 -4.21
CA GLN A 446 27.63 0.14 -3.59
C GLN A 446 26.94 1.35 -4.22
N ILE A 447 27.68 2.35 -4.69
CA ILE A 447 27.14 3.50 -5.43
C ILE A 447 26.69 3.07 -6.83
N GLU A 448 27.43 2.19 -7.52
CA GLU A 448 26.98 1.58 -8.80
C GLU A 448 25.73 0.71 -8.58
N GLU A 449 25.68 -0.10 -7.52
CA GLU A 449 24.49 -0.90 -7.19
C GLU A 449 23.29 0.00 -6.80
N CYS A 450 23.52 1.17 -6.17
CA CYS A 450 22.47 2.19 -5.99
C CYS A 450 21.95 2.71 -7.33
N GLU A 451 22.82 3.07 -8.29
CA GLU A 451 22.42 3.52 -9.63
C GLU A 451 21.61 2.45 -10.36
N ARG A 452 22.11 1.21 -10.36
CA ARG A 452 21.50 0.05 -11.02
C ARG A 452 20.15 -0.35 -10.42
N LEU A 453 19.92 -0.08 -9.13
CA LEU A 453 18.65 -0.35 -8.44
C LEU A 453 17.74 0.88 -8.29
N GLY A 454 18.20 2.08 -8.63
CA GLY A 454 17.44 3.34 -8.50
C GLY A 454 17.32 3.85 -7.07
N ILE A 455 18.29 3.55 -6.19
CA ILE A 455 18.25 3.88 -4.76
C ILE A 455 18.65 5.34 -4.55
N LEU A 456 17.77 6.10 -3.90
CA LEU A 456 18.05 7.43 -3.39
C LEU A 456 18.86 7.34 -2.09
N VAL A 457 19.85 8.22 -1.92
CA VAL A 457 20.73 8.27 -0.74
C VAL A 457 20.75 9.69 -0.18
N ASP A 458 20.36 9.83 1.09
CA ASP A 458 20.52 11.06 1.86
C ASP A 458 21.35 10.85 3.13
N ARG A 459 21.78 11.94 3.76
CA ARG A 459 22.68 11.92 4.91
C ARG A 459 22.44 13.12 5.82
N ASP A 460 22.40 12.87 7.12
CA ASP A 460 22.37 13.90 8.17
C ASP A 460 23.68 13.89 9.00
N ASP A 461 23.68 14.58 10.14
CA ASP A 461 24.80 14.63 11.08
C ASP A 461 25.03 13.32 11.86
N GLN A 462 24.11 12.35 11.79
CA GLN A 462 24.06 11.16 12.65
C GLN A 462 24.16 9.84 11.85
N GLY A 463 23.75 9.84 10.58
CA GLY A 463 23.83 8.68 9.69
C GLY A 463 23.41 8.94 8.24
N THR A 464 23.33 7.84 7.48
CA THR A 464 22.99 7.80 6.05
C THR A 464 21.71 6.98 5.85
N LEU A 465 20.80 7.47 5.02
CA LEU A 465 19.53 6.84 4.67
C LEU A 465 19.53 6.45 3.19
N LEU A 466 19.46 5.15 2.93
CA LEU A 466 19.16 4.59 1.61
C LEU A 466 17.65 4.38 1.54
N GLN A 467 17.01 4.80 0.44
CA GLN A 467 15.57 4.65 0.25
C GLN A 467 15.18 4.46 -1.23
N ILE A 468 14.01 3.86 -1.47
CA ILE A 468 13.34 3.88 -2.76
C ILE A 468 11.82 3.77 -2.60
N PHE A 469 11.08 4.37 -3.54
CA PHE A 469 9.63 4.40 -3.53
C PHE A 469 9.04 3.49 -4.61
N THR A 470 8.03 2.70 -4.24
CA THR A 470 7.20 1.98 -5.20
C THR A 470 6.32 2.97 -5.98
N LYS A 471 5.78 2.52 -7.11
CA LYS A 471 4.53 3.10 -7.63
C LYS A 471 3.37 2.80 -6.67
N PRO A 472 2.19 3.42 -6.84
CA PRO A 472 1.01 3.07 -6.06
C PRO A 472 0.75 1.55 -6.04
N ILE A 473 0.38 1.03 -4.88
CA ILE A 473 0.23 -0.42 -4.66
C ILE A 473 -1.18 -0.94 -5.00
N GLY A 474 -2.16 -0.04 -5.17
CA GLY A 474 -3.48 -0.31 -5.74
C GLY A 474 -3.70 0.41 -7.07
N ASP A 475 -4.94 0.43 -7.57
CA ASP A 475 -5.29 1.04 -8.87
C ASP A 475 -5.28 2.58 -8.85
N ARG A 476 -5.51 3.19 -7.68
CA ARG A 476 -5.58 4.65 -7.50
C ARG A 476 -4.18 5.23 -7.22
N PRO A 477 -3.89 6.48 -7.60
CA PRO A 477 -2.63 7.17 -7.26
C PRO A 477 -2.64 7.67 -5.81
N THR A 478 -2.85 6.76 -4.86
CA THR A 478 -3.00 7.05 -3.43
C THR A 478 -1.84 6.44 -2.64
N ILE A 479 -1.99 5.22 -2.14
CA ILE A 479 -1.03 4.59 -1.23
C ILE A 479 0.14 3.91 -1.98
N PHE A 480 1.37 4.13 -1.49
CA PHE A 480 2.60 3.46 -1.96
C PHE A 480 3.45 2.93 -0.80
N ILE A 481 4.57 2.28 -1.11
CA ILE A 481 5.54 1.76 -0.14
C ILE A 481 6.88 2.45 -0.36
N GLU A 482 7.58 2.78 0.73
CA GLU A 482 9.01 3.09 0.71
C GLU A 482 9.78 1.87 1.27
N ILE A 483 10.89 1.50 0.65
CA ILE A 483 11.84 0.53 1.22
C ILE A 483 13.09 1.29 1.63
N ILE A 484 13.51 1.18 2.89
CA ILE A 484 14.65 1.93 3.44
C ILE A 484 15.72 1.05 4.09
N GLN A 485 16.93 1.57 4.20
CA GLN A 485 17.95 1.09 5.12
C GLN A 485 18.69 2.28 5.74
N ARG A 486 18.82 2.28 7.06
CA ARG A 486 19.48 3.33 7.85
C ARG A 486 20.86 2.84 8.31
N ILE A 487 21.89 3.64 8.10
CA ILE A 487 23.29 3.33 8.44
C ILE A 487 23.79 4.38 9.42
N GLY A 488 24.26 3.96 10.60
CA GLY A 488 24.71 4.84 11.68
C GLY A 488 23.83 4.77 12.92
N CYS A 489 24.00 5.75 13.83
CA CYS A 489 23.30 5.92 15.10
C CYS A 489 23.13 4.64 15.96
N MET A 490 24.17 3.80 16.00
CA MET A 490 24.18 2.57 16.78
C MET A 490 24.46 2.87 18.25
N MET A 491 23.48 2.55 19.10
CA MET A 491 23.47 2.77 20.54
C MET A 491 23.55 1.43 21.30
N LYS A 492 23.76 1.49 22.62
CA LYS A 492 23.55 0.38 23.54
C LYS A 492 22.48 0.72 24.56
N ASP A 493 21.69 -0.27 24.95
CA ASP A 493 20.83 -0.23 26.13
C ASP A 493 21.64 -0.55 27.40
N GLU A 494 20.98 -0.56 28.57
CA GLU A 494 21.62 -0.78 29.87
C GLU A 494 22.14 -2.23 30.01
N GLU A 495 21.50 -3.16 29.31
CA GLU A 495 21.91 -4.55 29.14
C GLU A 495 23.06 -4.73 28.13
N GLY A 496 23.46 -3.67 27.43
CA GLY A 496 24.60 -3.64 26.50
C GLY A 496 24.32 -4.21 25.10
N LYS A 497 23.06 -4.53 24.79
CA LYS A 497 22.57 -4.96 23.48
C LYS A 497 22.56 -3.76 22.53
N MET A 498 22.97 -4.01 21.28
CA MET A 498 23.01 -2.97 20.24
C MET A 498 21.61 -2.69 19.70
N TYR A 499 21.23 -1.41 19.63
CA TYR A 499 20.04 -0.96 18.89
C TYR A 499 20.39 0.24 18.00
N GLN A 500 19.55 0.53 17.00
CA GLN A 500 19.69 1.74 16.19
C GLN A 500 18.69 2.79 16.67
N LYS A 501 19.17 4.02 16.89
CA LYS A 501 18.32 5.16 17.25
C LYS A 501 17.27 5.44 16.16
N GLY A 502 16.05 5.76 16.58
CA GLY A 502 14.93 6.13 15.71
C GLY A 502 15.27 7.24 14.71
N ALA A 503 14.81 7.05 13.46
CA ALA A 503 15.00 7.96 12.33
C ALA A 503 16.45 8.46 12.09
N CYS A 504 17.44 7.58 12.29
CA CYS A 504 18.84 7.82 11.90
C CYS A 504 19.01 8.08 10.39
N GLY A 505 19.63 9.19 9.98
CA GLY A 505 19.66 9.62 8.57
C GLY A 505 18.41 10.41 8.15
N GLY A 506 17.62 10.89 9.10
CA GLY A 506 16.44 11.73 8.89
C GLY A 506 15.31 11.05 8.13
N PHE A 507 14.65 11.80 7.23
CA PHE A 507 13.57 11.31 6.37
C PHE A 507 13.84 11.58 4.88
N GLY A 508 15.10 11.78 4.50
CA GLY A 508 15.46 12.03 3.10
C GLY A 508 15.12 13.43 2.61
N LYS A 509 15.37 14.47 3.41
CA LYS A 509 15.12 15.88 3.04
C LYS A 509 15.72 16.25 1.68
N GLY A 510 16.96 15.84 1.42
CA GLY A 510 17.65 16.05 0.14
C GLY A 510 17.20 15.12 -0.98
N ASN A 511 16.41 14.08 -0.67
CA ASN A 511 15.84 13.17 -1.65
C ASN A 511 14.41 13.54 -2.06
N PHE A 512 13.62 14.18 -1.19
CA PHE A 512 12.25 14.59 -1.52
C PHE A 512 12.17 15.42 -2.81
N SER A 513 13.11 16.34 -3.04
CA SER A 513 13.16 17.14 -4.28
C SER A 513 13.38 16.29 -5.54
N GLU A 514 14.15 15.21 -5.46
CA GLU A 514 14.36 14.26 -6.56
C GLU A 514 13.19 13.27 -6.69
N LEU A 515 12.53 12.89 -5.58
CA LEU A 515 11.28 12.12 -5.60
C LEU A 515 10.17 12.90 -6.30
N PHE A 516 9.92 14.16 -5.91
CA PHE A 516 8.93 15.01 -6.57
C PHE A 516 9.26 15.20 -8.05
N ARG A 517 10.52 15.37 -8.41
CA ARG A 517 10.95 15.39 -9.81
C ARG A 517 10.60 14.08 -10.55
N SER A 518 10.93 12.91 -9.99
CA SER A 518 10.58 11.61 -10.59
C SER A 518 9.07 11.39 -10.69
N ILE A 519 8.26 11.93 -9.76
CA ILE A 519 6.79 11.93 -9.86
C ILE A 519 6.33 12.90 -10.95
N GLU A 520 6.84 14.13 -10.98
CA GLU A 520 6.48 15.16 -11.97
C GLU A 520 6.80 14.69 -13.40
N GLU A 521 7.95 14.07 -13.62
CA GLU A 521 8.35 13.45 -14.89
C GLU A 521 7.46 12.23 -15.23
N PHE A 522 7.05 11.43 -14.23
CA PHE A 522 6.09 10.33 -14.42
C PHE A 522 4.69 10.82 -14.81
N GLU A 523 4.17 11.86 -14.16
CA GLU A 523 2.91 12.51 -14.54
C GLU A 523 2.99 13.11 -15.95
N LYS A 524 4.07 13.81 -16.30
CA LYS A 524 4.28 14.36 -17.66
C LYS A 524 4.24 13.24 -18.71
N MET A 525 4.75 12.04 -18.40
CA MET A 525 4.62 10.86 -19.26
C MET A 525 3.21 10.27 -19.33
N LEU A 526 2.39 10.40 -18.28
CA LEU A 526 0.97 9.98 -18.29
C LEU A 526 0.09 10.96 -19.05
N GLU A 527 0.22 12.26 -18.76
CA GLU A 527 -0.46 13.36 -19.46
C GLU A 527 -0.22 13.27 -20.98
N ALA A 528 1.02 13.08 -21.42
CA ALA A 528 1.35 12.91 -22.84
C ALA A 528 0.67 11.69 -23.49
N LYS A 529 0.51 10.58 -22.76
CA LYS A 529 -0.20 9.37 -23.23
C LYS A 529 -1.72 9.52 -23.23
N MET A 530 -2.27 10.44 -22.43
CA MET A 530 -3.69 10.75 -22.42
C MET A 530 -4.03 11.78 -23.51
N GLY A 531 -3.24 12.85 -23.65
CA GLY A 531 -3.40 13.86 -24.70
C GLY A 531 -3.25 13.31 -26.12
N THR A 532 -2.41 12.29 -26.32
CA THR A 532 -2.31 11.58 -27.61
C THR A 532 -3.51 10.68 -27.91
N ARG A 533 -4.30 10.26 -26.91
CA ARG A 533 -5.58 9.55 -27.14
C ARG A 533 -6.72 10.48 -27.55
N THR A 534 -6.71 11.73 -27.11
CA THR A 534 -7.66 12.77 -27.54
C THR A 534 -7.35 13.39 -28.91
N ALA A 535 -6.25 12.96 -29.56
CA ALA A 535 -5.77 13.48 -30.85
C ALA A 535 -5.84 12.46 -32.00
N ALA A 536 -6.50 11.31 -31.79
CA ALA A 536 -6.83 10.35 -32.85
C ALA A 536 -8.29 10.57 -33.29
N PRO A 537 -8.57 10.66 -34.62
CA PRO A 537 -9.92 10.85 -35.16
C PRO A 537 -10.75 9.55 -35.21
#